data_AF-A0A9P8LF02-F1
#
_entry.id   AF-A0A9P8LF02-F1
#
_cell.length_a   1.000
_cell.length_b   1.000
_cell.length_c   1.000
_cell.angle_alpha   90.00
_cell.angle_beta   90.00
_cell.angle_gamma   90.00
#
_symmetry.space_group_name_H-M   'P 1'
#
loop_
_entity.id
_entity.type
_entity.pdbx_description
1 polymer ?
#
loop_
_entity_poly.entity_id
_entity_poly.type
_entity_poly.pdbx_seq_one_letter_code
_entity_poly.pdbx_strand_id
1 'polypeptide(L)'
;MSATVLTHLPLLSNLQELSALRTALGRPRDEPLAPNPSREVEKAEDAIAKNKDSSLKSLSLAGKDGKPPFPNRPGYGTLGQPIVLRTNYFHVVPKELLVLHRYIVQFSPEVLSPRKKRRLFALLFECPVFAEVRNSVATDYRSIVITPKELPLDGDSEDFIVTYHGVDEAVPRADAAEHTVTLSGNATLDVGDLVRYLTSTERDASYDKLEEMTQALNIIMARSANTAAGIVPLTGNKFFPMSGASTKISGGLVSIRGYYTSVRRATLRVLLNLNVCNAAFYEPSKLSNLIARHINELQFDDDVSTWRKVEKFIDKLRVETSYLKNKSGESVRRFRTVCGFVKEPQMRFGNSRQVKFNSEYGTISVEAFFKESKYINIQPACRARSLLGIEHNIDLADPNCPVVNVGTMERPCYLPPELCLVLPGQVINKRLHERQTREMMNSACKPPAKSASHIVEEGLRVVGVVEGHSESLVSLSSVSLVMRDFLILALRLLSA
;
A
#
# COMPACT_ATOMS: atom_id res chain seq x y z
N MET A 1 47.04 19.46 -38.83
CA MET A 1 46.45 20.73 -39.33
C MET A 1 44.94 20.58 -39.21
N SER A 2 44.12 21.40 -38.58
CA SER A 2 44.30 22.65 -37.83
C SER A 2 43.19 22.68 -36.77
N ALA A 3 43.49 23.26 -35.62
CA ALA A 3 42.54 23.54 -34.56
C ALA A 3 41.55 24.65 -34.98
N THR A 4 40.33 24.61 -34.46
CA THR A 4 39.51 25.82 -34.28
C THR A 4 38.78 25.74 -32.96
N VAL A 5 38.97 26.83 -32.21
CA VAL A 5 38.73 27.05 -30.79
C VAL A 5 37.27 27.47 -30.59
N LEU A 6 36.54 26.79 -29.70
CA LEU A 6 35.25 27.25 -29.14
C LEU A 6 35.53 27.81 -27.74
N THR A 7 35.96 29.07 -27.70
CA THR A 7 36.02 29.89 -26.48
C THR A 7 34.79 30.80 -26.40
N HIS A 8 34.34 31.04 -25.17
CA HIS A 8 33.33 31.99 -24.69
C HIS A 8 31.91 31.47 -24.44
N LEU A 9 31.77 30.72 -23.34
CA LEU A 9 30.66 30.95 -22.41
C LEU A 9 31.04 32.16 -21.53
N PRO A 10 30.19 33.19 -21.39
CA PRO A 10 30.48 34.30 -20.50
C PRO A 10 30.40 33.82 -19.05
N LEU A 11 31.50 33.98 -18.32
CA LEU A 11 31.52 33.93 -16.86
C LEU A 11 30.55 34.99 -16.35
N LEU A 12 29.44 34.55 -15.76
CA LEU A 12 28.47 35.41 -15.05
C LEU A 12 29.18 36.04 -13.85
N SER A 13 29.79 37.20 -14.05
CA SER A 13 30.51 37.98 -13.04
C SER A 13 29.61 38.96 -12.28
N ASN A 14 28.29 38.85 -12.43
CA ASN A 14 27.38 39.84 -11.88
C ASN A 14 26.57 39.27 -10.69
N LEU A 15 26.98 39.66 -9.47
CA LEU A 15 26.29 39.34 -8.21
C LEU A 15 24.80 39.74 -8.23
N GLN A 16 24.41 40.72 -9.05
CA GLN A 16 23.02 41.14 -9.23
C GLN A 16 22.16 40.12 -9.98
N GLU A 17 22.70 39.41 -10.99
CA GLU A 17 21.95 38.40 -11.76
C GLU A 17 21.71 37.12 -10.94
N LEU A 18 22.67 36.74 -10.09
CA LEU A 18 22.48 35.68 -9.10
C LEU A 18 21.43 36.06 -8.04
N SER A 19 21.34 37.34 -7.66
CA SER A 19 20.29 37.84 -6.76
C SER A 19 18.90 37.82 -7.41
N ALA A 20 18.82 38.08 -8.73
CA ALA A 20 17.58 38.03 -9.50
C ALA A 20 17.07 36.59 -9.65
N LEU A 21 17.96 35.62 -9.90
CA LEU A 21 17.63 34.18 -9.89
C LEU A 21 17.18 33.69 -8.49
N ARG A 22 17.78 34.22 -7.42
CA ARG A 22 17.34 33.97 -6.02
C ARG A 22 15.95 34.55 -5.72
N THR A 23 15.55 35.57 -6.45
CA THR A 23 14.25 36.24 -6.31
C THR A 23 13.18 35.53 -7.17
N ALA A 24 13.56 34.97 -8.32
CA ALA A 24 12.70 34.17 -9.19
C ALA A 24 12.38 32.77 -8.62
N LEU A 25 13.31 32.17 -7.88
CA LEU A 25 13.09 30.97 -7.06
C LEU A 25 12.63 31.38 -5.66
N GLY A 26 11.42 31.94 -5.58
CA GLY A 26 10.86 32.53 -4.37
C GLY A 26 11.06 31.67 -3.11
N ARG A 27 11.96 32.12 -2.23
CA ARG A 27 11.84 31.82 -0.80
C ARG A 27 10.60 32.58 -0.32
N PRO A 28 9.57 31.92 0.23
CA PRO A 28 8.56 32.65 0.99
C PRO A 28 9.28 33.41 2.11
N ARG A 29 9.09 34.73 2.17
CA ARG A 29 9.82 35.64 3.07
C ARG A 29 9.55 35.41 4.56
N ASP A 30 8.60 34.54 4.89
CA ASP A 30 8.09 34.33 6.25
C ASP A 30 8.27 32.90 6.80
N GLU A 31 9.14 32.06 6.21
CA GLU A 31 9.48 30.80 6.88
C GLU A 31 10.39 31.07 8.09
N PRO A 32 10.00 30.68 9.32
CA PRO A 32 10.85 30.81 10.49
C PRO A 32 12.18 30.06 10.26
N LEU A 33 13.29 30.66 10.72
CA LEU A 33 14.61 30.01 10.69
C LEU A 33 14.47 28.58 11.21
N ALA A 34 14.87 27.60 10.40
CA ALA A 34 14.79 26.20 10.78
C ALA A 34 15.55 26.01 12.11
N PRO A 35 14.95 25.35 13.12
CA PRO A 35 15.59 25.16 14.42
C PRO A 35 16.98 24.54 14.28
N ASN A 36 17.89 24.88 15.20
CA ASN A 36 19.23 24.32 15.17
C ASN A 36 19.20 22.79 15.35
N PRO A 37 20.07 22.03 14.64
CA PRO A 37 20.26 20.60 14.86
C PRO A 37 20.50 20.26 16.34
N SER A 38 20.07 19.08 16.78
CA SER A 38 20.24 18.67 18.18
C SER A 38 21.71 18.48 18.54
N ARG A 39 22.24 19.35 19.41
CA ARG A 39 23.60 19.26 19.95
C ARG A 39 23.82 18.04 20.86
N GLU A 40 22.76 17.50 21.44
CA GLU A 40 22.83 16.31 22.30
C GLU A 40 23.18 15.07 21.48
N VAL A 41 22.56 14.94 20.30
CA VAL A 41 22.84 13.83 19.39
C VAL A 41 24.27 13.89 18.88
N GLU A 42 24.73 15.07 18.47
CA GLU A 42 26.12 15.28 18.02
C GLU A 42 27.12 14.89 19.12
N LYS A 43 26.88 15.29 20.38
CA LYS A 43 27.74 14.91 21.51
C LYS A 43 27.79 13.40 21.74
N ALA A 44 26.64 12.72 21.71
CA ALA A 44 26.58 11.27 21.92
C ALA A 44 27.25 10.52 20.75
N GLU A 45 27.00 10.97 19.54
CA GLU A 45 27.65 10.48 18.32
C GLU A 45 29.17 10.63 18.37
N ASP A 46 29.66 11.79 18.81
CA ASP A 46 31.09 12.04 19.03
C ASP A 46 31.67 11.17 20.15
N ALA A 47 30.92 10.93 21.23
CA ALA A 47 31.35 10.06 22.32
C ALA A 47 31.51 8.61 21.85
N ILE A 48 30.56 8.10 21.05
CA ILE A 48 30.65 6.78 20.41
C ILE A 48 31.88 6.71 19.49
N ALA A 49 32.14 7.77 18.71
CA ALA A 49 33.30 7.83 17.81
C ALA A 49 34.65 7.97 18.53
N LYS A 50 34.67 8.62 19.71
CA LYS A 50 35.88 8.82 20.55
C LYS A 50 36.27 7.60 21.35
N ASN A 51 35.36 6.64 21.55
CA ASN A 51 35.66 5.32 22.11
C ASN A 51 36.52 4.47 21.14
N LYS A 52 37.67 5.00 20.68
CA LYS A 52 38.70 4.31 19.90
C LYS A 52 39.72 3.68 20.85
N ASP A 53 40.01 2.39 20.60
CA ASP A 53 41.12 1.59 21.12
C ASP A 53 41.32 1.37 22.63
N SER A 54 40.99 0.14 23.05
CA SER A 54 41.70 -0.59 24.13
C SER A 54 41.38 -2.10 24.14
N SER A 55 40.93 -2.69 23.02
CA SER A 55 40.52 -4.11 23.03
C SER A 55 41.05 -4.85 21.80
N LEU A 56 41.91 -5.83 22.07
CA LEU A 56 42.42 -6.85 21.13
C LEU A 56 41.32 -7.65 20.40
N LYS A 57 40.03 -7.42 20.70
CA LYS A 57 38.88 -8.07 20.03
C LYS A 57 38.55 -7.48 18.65
N SER A 58 39.07 -6.30 18.28
CA SER A 58 38.91 -5.77 16.90
C SER A 58 39.67 -6.60 15.85
N LEU A 59 40.53 -7.53 16.29
CA LEU A 59 41.25 -8.50 15.47
C LEU A 59 40.48 -9.82 15.27
N SER A 60 39.27 -9.95 15.85
CA SER A 60 38.44 -11.14 15.65
C SER A 60 37.80 -11.14 14.26
N LEU A 61 38.32 -11.99 13.36
CA LEU A 61 37.74 -12.27 12.03
C LEU A 61 36.40 -13.00 12.08
N ALA A 62 36.01 -13.55 13.24
CA ALA A 62 34.76 -14.27 13.42
C ALA A 62 33.72 -13.37 14.11
N GLY A 63 32.73 -12.89 13.34
CA GLY A 63 31.47 -12.40 13.91
C GLY A 63 30.58 -13.56 14.35
N LYS A 64 29.39 -13.24 14.91
CA LYS A 64 28.42 -14.23 15.43
C LYS A 64 28.04 -15.35 14.44
N ASP A 65 28.28 -15.16 13.13
CA ASP A 65 27.96 -16.11 12.05
C ASP A 65 29.17 -16.52 11.18
N GLY A 66 30.41 -16.37 11.66
CA GLY A 66 31.62 -16.67 10.87
C GLY A 66 31.91 -15.67 9.73
N LYS A 67 31.12 -14.60 9.63
CA LYS A 67 31.38 -13.44 8.78
C LYS A 67 32.07 -12.34 9.59
N PRO A 68 33.00 -11.56 8.99
CA PRO A 68 33.60 -10.43 9.70
C PRO A 68 32.50 -9.42 10.08
N PRO A 69 32.55 -8.84 11.28
CA PRO A 69 31.59 -7.81 11.69
C PRO A 69 31.71 -6.59 10.76
N PHE A 70 30.59 -5.88 10.55
CA PHE A 70 30.63 -4.61 9.82
C PHE A 70 31.56 -3.63 10.55
N PRO A 71 32.37 -2.85 9.83
CA PRO A 71 33.26 -1.89 10.46
C PRO A 71 32.45 -0.81 11.17
N ASN A 72 32.87 -0.48 12.38
CA ASN A 72 32.30 0.65 13.10
C ASN A 72 32.63 1.96 12.40
N ARG A 73 31.75 2.96 12.57
CA ARG A 73 31.96 4.31 12.05
C ARG A 73 33.29 4.87 12.62
N PRO A 74 34.26 5.27 11.77
CA PRO A 74 35.56 5.76 12.24
C PRO A 74 35.52 7.20 12.77
N GLY A 75 34.45 7.95 12.50
CA GLY A 75 34.26 9.34 12.92
C GLY A 75 33.35 10.11 11.96
N TYR A 76 33.21 11.42 12.21
CA TYR A 76 32.45 12.35 11.37
C TYR A 76 33.37 13.17 10.46
N GLY A 77 32.89 13.48 9.26
CA GLY A 77 33.62 14.28 8.30
C GLY A 77 33.66 15.76 8.68
N THR A 78 34.83 16.39 8.59
CA THR A 78 35.07 17.79 8.96
C THR A 78 35.37 18.70 7.77
N LEU A 79 35.35 18.18 6.54
CA LEU A 79 35.63 18.95 5.32
C LEU A 79 34.35 19.51 4.69
N GLY A 80 34.47 20.60 3.94
CA GLY A 80 33.35 21.25 3.23
C GLY A 80 32.63 22.32 4.03
N GLN A 81 31.76 23.07 3.35
CA GLN A 81 31.00 24.19 3.92
C GLN A 81 29.78 23.69 4.71
N PRO A 82 29.58 24.11 5.98
CA PRO A 82 28.39 23.74 6.75
C PRO A 82 27.09 24.22 6.09
N ILE A 83 26.10 23.34 6.03
CA ILE A 83 24.74 23.61 5.55
C ILE A 83 23.73 22.89 6.42
N VAL A 84 22.55 23.49 6.61
CA VAL A 84 21.45 22.89 7.38
C VAL A 84 20.35 22.45 6.40
N LEU A 85 19.97 21.17 6.45
CA LEU A 85 18.88 20.63 5.64
C LEU A 85 17.78 20.02 6.51
N ARG A 86 16.55 20.11 6.02
CA ARG A 86 15.41 19.34 6.51
C ARG A 86 15.37 18.00 5.79
N THR A 87 15.10 16.93 6.52
CA THR A 87 14.92 15.59 5.97
C THR A 87 13.47 15.14 6.15
N ASN A 88 13.04 14.14 5.40
CA ASN A 88 11.70 13.56 5.51
C ASN A 88 11.57 12.53 6.65
N TYR A 89 12.41 12.68 7.68
CA TYR A 89 12.36 11.91 8.90
C TYR A 89 11.68 12.71 10.00
N PHE A 90 10.92 12.02 10.82
CA PHE A 90 10.24 12.58 11.98
C PHE A 90 10.72 11.86 13.23
N HIS A 91 11.01 12.60 14.29
CA HIS A 91 11.40 12.00 15.56
C HIS A 91 10.19 11.35 16.24
N VAL A 92 10.37 10.12 16.69
CA VAL A 92 9.36 9.28 17.34
C VAL A 92 9.84 9.07 18.77
N VAL A 93 9.10 9.63 19.73
CA VAL A 93 9.39 9.45 21.16
C VAL A 93 8.47 8.35 21.70
N PRO A 94 8.97 7.12 21.91
CA PRO A 94 8.17 6.09 22.56
C PRO A 94 7.95 6.43 24.04
N LYS A 95 6.86 5.92 24.64
CA LYS A 95 6.70 5.96 26.10
C LYS A 95 7.64 4.92 26.73
N GLU A 96 8.44 5.33 27.71
CA GLU A 96 9.50 4.52 28.31
C GLU A 96 8.99 3.24 29.02
N LEU A 97 7.76 3.24 29.49
CA LEU A 97 7.13 2.10 30.19
C LEU A 97 6.30 1.20 29.26
N LEU A 98 6.44 1.35 27.94
CA LEU A 98 5.66 0.57 26.99
C LEU A 98 6.28 -0.81 26.79
N VAL A 99 5.50 -1.84 27.13
CA VAL A 99 5.82 -3.23 26.81
C VAL A 99 4.89 -3.70 25.69
N LEU A 100 5.46 -4.30 24.66
CA LEU A 100 4.72 -4.84 23.52
C LEU A 100 4.77 -6.36 23.54
N HIS A 101 3.63 -6.99 23.28
CA HIS A 101 3.51 -8.44 23.21
C HIS A 101 3.35 -8.84 21.74
N ARG A 102 4.23 -9.73 21.27
CA ARG A 102 4.27 -10.21 19.89
C ARG A 102 3.75 -11.63 19.82
N TYR A 103 2.77 -11.84 18.96
CA TYR A 103 2.13 -13.12 18.70
C TYR A 103 2.31 -13.53 17.23
N ILE A 104 2.47 -14.84 17.01
CA ILE A 104 2.50 -15.44 15.68
C ILE A 104 1.12 -16.04 15.40
N VAL A 105 0.63 -15.82 14.18
CA VAL A 105 -0.66 -16.33 13.70
C VAL A 105 -0.43 -17.31 12.57
N GLN A 106 -1.01 -18.49 12.73
CA GLN A 106 -1.03 -19.55 11.72
C GLN A 106 -2.47 -19.89 11.34
N PHE A 107 -2.68 -20.24 10.07
CA PHE A 107 -4.00 -20.55 9.53
C PHE A 107 -4.03 -22.00 9.06
N SER A 108 -5.04 -22.75 9.50
CA SER A 108 -5.36 -24.09 9.03
C SER A 108 -6.81 -24.12 8.50
N PRO A 109 -7.04 -24.49 7.23
CA PRO A 109 -6.07 -24.76 6.17
C PRO A 109 -5.28 -23.51 5.74
N GLU A 110 -4.15 -23.71 5.05
CA GLU A 110 -3.31 -22.59 4.60
C GLU A 110 -4.09 -21.66 3.65
N VAL A 111 -4.09 -20.36 3.98
CA VAL A 111 -4.79 -19.34 3.21
C VAL A 111 -3.81 -18.57 2.34
N LEU A 112 -3.77 -18.82 1.03
CA LEU A 112 -2.82 -18.11 0.14
C LEU A 112 -3.26 -16.68 -0.24
N SER A 113 -4.57 -16.41 -0.25
CA SER A 113 -5.10 -15.11 -0.68
C SER A 113 -4.89 -14.03 0.39
N PRO A 114 -4.12 -12.96 0.11
CA PRO A 114 -3.88 -11.88 1.09
C PRO A 114 -5.17 -11.19 1.53
N ARG A 115 -6.14 -11.06 0.62
CA ARG A 115 -7.46 -10.48 0.93
C ARG A 115 -8.25 -11.37 1.90
N LYS A 116 -8.22 -12.69 1.68
CA LYS A 116 -8.88 -13.66 2.56
C LYS A 116 -8.22 -13.65 3.95
N LYS A 117 -6.88 -13.64 4.01
CA LYS A 117 -6.13 -13.46 5.28
C LYS A 117 -6.55 -12.17 5.98
N ARG A 118 -6.56 -11.03 5.28
CA ARG A 118 -6.94 -9.73 5.85
C ARG A 118 -8.34 -9.76 6.46
N ARG A 119 -9.31 -10.42 5.81
CA ARG A 119 -10.66 -10.62 6.36
C ARG A 119 -10.63 -11.54 7.58
N LEU A 120 -9.91 -12.66 7.54
CA LEU A 120 -9.78 -13.56 8.69
C LEU A 120 -9.17 -12.88 9.92
N PHE A 121 -8.15 -12.03 9.75
CA PHE A 121 -7.63 -11.20 10.84
C PHE A 121 -8.70 -10.25 11.40
N ALA A 122 -9.51 -9.63 10.54
CA ALA A 122 -10.59 -8.76 11.00
C ALA A 122 -11.62 -9.52 11.85
N LEU A 123 -11.95 -10.76 11.46
CA LEU A 123 -12.84 -11.65 12.23
C LEU A 123 -12.20 -12.15 13.52
N LEU A 124 -10.91 -12.48 13.49
CA LEU A 124 -10.16 -12.86 14.69
C LEU A 124 -10.20 -11.74 15.74
N PHE A 125 -10.08 -10.47 15.32
CA PHE A 125 -10.16 -9.33 16.22
C PHE A 125 -11.56 -9.02 16.76
N GLU A 126 -12.59 -9.75 16.30
CA GLU A 126 -13.94 -9.72 16.88
C GLU A 126 -14.08 -10.73 18.03
N CYS A 127 -13.13 -11.66 18.21
CA CYS A 127 -13.14 -12.62 19.31
C CYS A 127 -12.98 -11.93 20.69
N PRO A 128 -13.59 -12.48 21.76
CA PRO A 128 -13.57 -11.88 23.10
C PRO A 128 -12.18 -11.63 23.67
N VAL A 129 -11.19 -12.47 23.33
CA VAL A 129 -9.79 -12.33 23.77
C VAL A 129 -9.19 -10.97 23.37
N PHE A 130 -9.64 -10.38 22.26
CA PHE A 130 -9.19 -9.08 21.81
C PHE A 130 -10.00 -7.90 22.34
N ALA A 131 -11.06 -8.12 23.13
CA ALA A 131 -12.01 -7.08 23.52
C ALA A 131 -11.33 -5.87 24.19
N GLU A 132 -10.38 -6.10 25.10
CA GLU A 132 -9.65 -5.03 25.79
C GLU A 132 -8.68 -4.26 24.87
N VAL A 133 -8.08 -4.94 23.90
CA VAL A 133 -7.01 -4.39 23.05
C VAL A 133 -7.47 -4.12 21.61
N ARG A 134 -8.76 -4.24 21.32
CA ARG A 134 -9.35 -4.14 19.98
C ARG A 134 -8.97 -2.84 19.26
N ASN A 135 -8.90 -1.76 20.02
CA ASN A 135 -8.55 -0.43 19.52
C ASN A 135 -7.04 -0.14 19.50
N SER A 136 -6.21 -1.08 19.94
CA SER A 136 -4.75 -0.95 20.02
C SER A 136 -3.98 -2.09 19.36
N VAL A 137 -4.65 -3.11 18.84
CA VAL A 137 -4.03 -4.23 18.13
C VAL A 137 -3.48 -3.79 16.78
N ALA A 138 -2.25 -4.18 16.47
CA ALA A 138 -1.59 -3.93 15.20
C ALA A 138 -1.18 -5.25 14.54
N THR A 139 -1.23 -5.34 13.21
CA THR A 139 -0.88 -6.55 12.47
C THR A 139 -0.30 -6.22 11.10
N ASP A 140 0.57 -7.11 10.61
CA ASP A 140 1.04 -7.11 9.22
C ASP A 140 0.04 -7.76 8.24
N TYR A 141 -1.10 -8.28 8.75
CA TYR A 141 -2.10 -9.06 8.03
C TYR A 141 -1.53 -10.29 7.30
N ARG A 142 -0.39 -10.80 7.77
CA ARG A 142 0.28 -11.98 7.22
C ARG A 142 0.43 -13.08 8.25
N SER A 143 1.04 -12.77 9.39
CA SER A 143 1.38 -13.75 10.43
C SER A 143 1.71 -13.13 11.78
N ILE A 144 1.75 -11.81 11.94
CA ILE A 144 2.18 -11.18 13.19
C ILE A 144 1.06 -10.30 13.74
N VAL A 145 0.81 -10.44 15.03
CA VAL A 145 -0.07 -9.57 15.82
C VAL A 145 0.73 -8.98 16.97
N ILE A 146 0.55 -7.69 17.21
CA ILE A 146 1.20 -6.96 18.29
C ILE A 146 0.15 -6.26 19.13
N THR A 147 0.23 -6.43 20.43
CA THR A 147 -0.67 -5.80 21.40
C THR A 147 0.14 -5.11 22.50
N PRO A 148 -0.40 -4.03 23.10
CA PRO A 148 0.26 -3.34 24.21
C PRO A 148 0.03 -4.02 25.57
N LYS A 149 -0.87 -4.99 25.62
CA LYS A 149 -1.16 -5.81 26.79
C LYS A 149 -1.12 -7.27 26.38
N GLU A 150 -0.74 -8.12 27.33
CA GLU A 150 -0.82 -9.56 27.18
C GLU A 150 -2.27 -10.01 26.97
N LEU A 151 -2.47 -10.88 26.00
CA LEU A 151 -3.76 -11.49 25.72
C LEU A 151 -4.02 -12.63 26.74
N PRO A 152 -5.24 -12.78 27.26
CA PRO A 152 -5.60 -13.85 28.17
C PRO A 152 -5.74 -15.18 27.39
N LEU A 153 -4.61 -15.81 27.07
CA LEU A 153 -4.58 -17.09 26.37
C LEU A 153 -4.53 -18.27 27.35
N ASP A 154 -5.16 -19.37 26.96
CA ASP A 154 -5.08 -20.64 27.68
C ASP A 154 -3.72 -21.35 27.41
N GLY A 155 -2.64 -20.78 27.96
CA GLY A 155 -1.27 -21.29 27.82
C GLY A 155 -0.44 -20.53 26.77
N ASP A 156 0.56 -21.21 26.17
CA ASP A 156 1.49 -20.59 25.21
C ASP A 156 0.88 -20.41 23.80
N SER A 157 -0.17 -21.18 23.48
CA SER A 157 -0.88 -21.12 22.19
C SER A 157 -2.34 -21.51 22.34
N GLU A 158 -3.22 -20.79 21.65
CA GLU A 158 -4.66 -21.04 21.64
C GLU A 158 -5.21 -21.06 20.20
N ASP A 159 -6.16 -21.96 19.95
CA ASP A 159 -6.81 -22.15 18.66
C ASP A 159 -8.19 -21.48 18.62
N PHE A 160 -8.38 -20.57 17.66
CA PHE A 160 -9.64 -19.88 17.44
C PHE A 160 -10.32 -20.40 16.17
N ILE A 161 -11.56 -20.88 16.29
CA ILE A 161 -12.36 -21.26 15.13
C ILE A 161 -13.06 -20.02 14.60
N VAL A 162 -12.68 -19.60 13.39
CA VAL A 162 -13.21 -18.41 12.72
C VAL A 162 -14.01 -18.82 11.50
N THR A 163 -15.32 -18.54 11.52
CA THR A 163 -16.20 -18.78 10.37
C THR A 163 -16.03 -17.65 9.34
N TYR A 164 -15.55 -17.97 8.14
CA TYR A 164 -15.31 -16.95 7.12
C TYR A 164 -16.61 -16.40 6.52
N HIS A 165 -16.78 -15.08 6.54
CA HIS A 165 -17.82 -14.39 5.75
C HIS A 165 -17.28 -13.15 5.03
N GLY A 166 -17.86 -12.84 3.87
CA GLY A 166 -17.51 -11.66 3.08
C GLY A 166 -17.67 -10.35 3.88
N VAL A 167 -17.03 -9.27 3.43
CA VAL A 167 -17.24 -7.93 4.03
C VAL A 167 -18.68 -7.46 3.84
N ASP A 168 -19.30 -7.87 2.73
CA ASP A 168 -20.67 -7.50 2.35
C ASP A 168 -21.73 -8.49 2.88
N GLU A 169 -21.31 -9.50 3.65
CA GLU A 169 -22.18 -10.51 4.24
C GLU A 169 -22.26 -10.26 5.75
N ALA A 170 -23.43 -9.82 6.22
CA ALA A 170 -23.65 -9.54 7.64
C ALA A 170 -23.71 -10.81 8.51
N VAL A 171 -23.99 -11.96 7.91
CA VAL A 171 -24.11 -13.25 8.58
C VAL A 171 -23.37 -14.30 7.75
N PRO A 172 -22.62 -15.23 8.37
CA PRO A 172 -22.02 -16.34 7.64
C PRO A 172 -23.07 -17.16 6.91
N ARG A 173 -22.74 -17.64 5.72
CA ARG A 173 -23.60 -18.61 5.04
C ARG A 173 -23.61 -19.93 5.81
N ALA A 174 -24.68 -20.71 5.65
CA ALA A 174 -24.80 -22.02 6.28
C ALA A 174 -23.70 -23.01 5.84
N ASP A 175 -23.06 -22.77 4.68
CA ASP A 175 -21.94 -23.52 4.12
C ASP A 175 -20.60 -22.76 4.24
N ALA A 176 -20.51 -21.77 5.13
CA ALA A 176 -19.31 -20.97 5.29
C ALA A 176 -18.13 -21.84 5.76
N ALA A 177 -16.99 -21.69 5.09
CA ALA A 177 -15.78 -22.40 5.47
C ALA A 177 -15.27 -21.90 6.81
N GLU A 178 -15.01 -22.82 7.72
CA GLU A 178 -14.34 -22.57 8.99
C GLU A 178 -12.82 -22.60 8.80
N HIS A 179 -12.14 -21.70 9.49
CA HIS A 179 -10.68 -21.61 9.53
C HIS A 179 -10.25 -21.68 10.99
N THR A 180 -9.38 -22.63 11.31
CA THR A 180 -8.70 -22.64 12.60
C THR A 180 -7.54 -21.66 12.53
N VAL A 181 -7.53 -20.71 13.45
CA VAL A 181 -6.50 -19.68 13.57
C VAL A 181 -5.77 -19.90 14.89
N THR A 182 -4.55 -20.42 14.80
CA THR A 182 -3.70 -20.65 15.97
C THR A 182 -2.93 -19.36 16.28
N LEU A 183 -3.04 -18.89 17.50
CA LEU A 183 -2.31 -17.74 18.02
C LEU A 183 -1.30 -18.22 19.05
N SER A 184 -0.01 -17.99 18.82
CA SER A 184 1.05 -18.38 19.76
C SER A 184 1.83 -17.17 20.27
N GLY A 185 2.10 -17.14 21.58
CA GLY A 185 2.99 -16.16 22.20
C GLY A 185 4.42 -16.37 21.71
N ASN A 186 5.07 -15.32 21.21
CA ASN A 186 6.44 -15.42 20.71
C ASN A 186 7.45 -14.64 21.53
N ALA A 187 7.17 -13.36 21.82
CA ALA A 187 8.11 -12.51 22.53
C ALA A 187 7.44 -11.32 23.21
N THR A 188 7.94 -11.00 24.41
CA THR A 188 7.70 -9.71 25.09
C THR A 188 8.83 -8.74 24.72
N LEU A 189 8.46 -7.55 24.26
CA LEU A 189 9.32 -6.52 23.69
C LEU A 189 9.21 -5.26 24.55
N ASP A 190 10.18 -5.04 25.44
CA ASP A 190 10.26 -3.83 26.26
C ASP A 190 10.87 -2.67 25.45
N VAL A 191 10.14 -1.57 25.33
CA VAL A 191 10.62 -0.38 24.62
C VAL A 191 11.65 0.38 25.44
N GLY A 192 11.66 0.25 26.77
CA GLY A 192 12.71 0.75 27.64
C GLY A 192 14.08 0.16 27.29
N ASP A 193 14.15 -1.13 26.95
CA ASP A 193 15.38 -1.78 26.47
C ASP A 193 15.88 -1.15 25.17
N LEU A 194 14.97 -0.86 24.24
CA LEU A 194 15.31 -0.18 22.99
C LEU A 194 15.85 1.22 23.28
N VAL A 195 15.20 1.99 24.15
CA VAL A 195 15.66 3.34 24.51
C VAL A 195 17.05 3.27 25.14
N ARG A 196 17.26 2.38 26.12
CA ARG A 196 18.58 2.16 26.75
C ARG A 196 19.64 1.82 25.72
N TYR A 197 19.34 0.93 24.77
CA TYR A 197 20.24 0.59 23.67
C TYR A 197 20.56 1.79 22.77
N LEU A 198 19.56 2.57 22.35
CA LEU A 198 19.75 3.73 21.49
C LEU A 198 20.49 4.89 22.19
N THR A 199 20.37 4.98 23.52
CA THR A 199 21.06 5.97 24.35
C THR A 199 22.45 5.54 24.79
N SER A 200 22.77 4.25 24.67
CA SER A 200 24.05 3.74 25.13
C SER A 200 25.19 4.29 24.27
N THR A 201 26.23 4.76 24.95
CA THR A 201 27.51 5.13 24.34
C THR A 201 28.51 3.97 24.37
N GLU A 202 28.11 2.81 24.91
CA GLU A 202 28.95 1.61 25.02
C GLU A 202 29.04 0.88 23.67
N ARG A 203 30.21 0.33 23.37
CA ARG A 203 30.48 -0.38 22.11
C ARG A 203 29.77 -1.73 22.02
N ASP A 204 29.69 -2.44 23.14
CA ASP A 204 29.11 -3.78 23.22
C ASP A 204 27.63 -3.77 23.61
N ALA A 205 27.00 -2.59 23.59
CA ALA A 205 25.56 -2.49 23.77
C ALA A 205 24.89 -3.34 22.68
N SER A 206 24.17 -4.37 23.10
CA SER A 206 23.42 -5.24 22.21
C SER A 206 22.01 -5.38 22.73
N TYR A 207 21.05 -5.38 21.81
CA TYR A 207 19.67 -5.71 22.10
C TYR A 207 19.30 -6.89 21.20
N ASP A 208 19.10 -8.08 21.79
CA ASP A 208 18.91 -9.30 21.00
C ASP A 208 17.60 -9.27 20.18
N LYS A 209 16.59 -8.56 20.68
CA LYS A 209 15.26 -8.43 20.04
C LYS A 209 15.13 -7.18 19.14
N LEU A 210 16.24 -6.61 18.72
CA LEU A 210 16.30 -5.33 18.01
C LEU A 210 15.55 -5.33 16.66
N GLU A 211 15.65 -6.41 15.91
CA GLU A 211 14.93 -6.53 14.63
C GLU A 211 13.44 -6.77 14.85
N GLU A 212 13.06 -7.57 15.86
CA GLU A 212 11.68 -7.84 16.23
C GLU A 212 10.97 -6.58 16.72
N MET A 213 11.66 -5.78 17.55
CA MET A 213 11.20 -4.47 17.99
C MET A 213 11.06 -3.49 16.82
N THR A 214 12.03 -3.44 15.90
CA THR A 214 11.96 -2.59 14.71
C THR A 214 10.78 -2.99 13.81
N GLN A 215 10.55 -4.28 13.63
CA GLN A 215 9.40 -4.80 12.91
C GLN A 215 8.09 -4.43 13.63
N ALA A 216 8.06 -4.53 14.96
CA ALA A 216 6.88 -4.20 15.74
C ALA A 216 6.49 -2.72 15.63
N LEU A 217 7.46 -1.83 15.77
CA LEU A 217 7.24 -0.39 15.59
C LEU A 217 6.78 -0.06 14.15
N ASN A 218 7.31 -0.73 13.14
CA ASN A 218 6.84 -0.59 11.75
C ASN A 218 5.36 -0.98 11.59
N ILE A 219 4.95 -2.11 12.16
CA ILE A 219 3.57 -2.60 12.10
C ILE A 219 2.62 -1.64 12.83
N ILE A 220 3.03 -1.17 14.01
CA ILE A 220 2.28 -0.22 14.84
C ILE A 220 2.06 1.09 14.08
N MET A 221 3.11 1.64 13.45
CA MET A 221 3.01 2.88 12.66
C MET A 221 2.14 2.72 11.41
N ALA A 222 2.14 1.53 10.80
CA ALA A 222 1.31 1.22 9.65
C ALA A 222 -0.17 0.95 10.00
N ARG A 223 -0.52 0.84 11.27
CA ARG A 223 -1.85 0.39 11.72
C ARG A 223 -2.96 1.30 11.22
N SER A 224 -2.86 2.60 11.50
CA SER A 224 -3.93 3.56 11.17
C SER A 224 -4.23 3.56 9.67
N ALA A 225 -3.17 3.63 8.85
CA ALA A 225 -3.28 3.59 7.40
C ALA A 225 -3.85 2.26 6.87
N ASN A 226 -3.63 1.16 7.58
CA ASN A 226 -4.21 -0.13 7.25
C ASN A 226 -5.69 -0.26 7.64
N THR A 227 -6.11 0.32 8.75
CA THR A 227 -7.49 0.19 9.23
C THR A 227 -8.44 1.27 8.68
N ALA A 228 -7.90 2.40 8.22
CA ALA A 228 -8.68 3.52 7.72
C ALA A 228 -9.51 3.15 6.47
N ALA A 229 -10.80 3.48 6.51
CA ALA A 229 -11.67 3.41 5.35
C ALA A 229 -11.18 4.41 4.28
N GLY A 230 -11.16 3.97 3.01
CA GLY A 230 -10.75 4.82 1.89
C GLY A 230 -9.24 4.93 1.66
N ILE A 231 -8.40 4.23 2.43
CA ILE A 231 -6.98 4.08 2.14
C ILE A 231 -6.72 2.68 1.58
N VAL A 232 -6.02 2.60 0.45
CA VAL A 232 -5.58 1.33 -0.13
C VAL A 232 -4.14 1.06 0.28
N PRO A 233 -3.90 0.06 1.15
CA PRO A 233 -2.56 -0.37 1.47
C PRO A 233 -2.02 -1.28 0.36
N LEU A 234 -0.81 -0.98 -0.11
CA LEU A 234 -0.02 -1.81 -1.01
C LEU A 234 1.21 -2.37 -0.28
N THR A 235 1.83 -3.38 -0.88
CA THR A 235 3.04 -4.02 -0.37
C THR A 235 4.16 -3.03 -0.10
N GLY A 236 4.91 -3.25 0.99
CA GLY A 236 6.07 -2.45 1.36
C GLY A 236 5.69 -1.12 2.00
N ASN A 237 4.68 -1.12 2.88
CA ASN A 237 4.22 0.05 3.66
C ASN A 237 3.91 1.28 2.79
N LYS A 238 3.21 1.08 1.68
CA LYS A 238 2.73 2.16 0.81
C LYS A 238 1.23 2.30 0.95
N PHE A 239 0.75 3.50 1.22
CA PHE A 239 -0.66 3.78 1.52
C PHE A 239 -1.19 4.83 0.58
N PHE A 240 -2.29 4.53 -0.12
CA PHE A 240 -2.87 5.40 -1.13
C PHE A 240 -4.25 5.87 -0.68
N PRO A 241 -4.40 7.12 -0.20
CA PRO A 241 -5.71 7.68 0.11
C PRO A 241 -6.52 7.88 -1.18
N MET A 242 -7.69 7.25 -1.27
CA MET A 242 -8.57 7.34 -2.44
C MET A 242 -9.32 8.67 -2.54
N SER A 243 -9.42 9.41 -1.44
CA SER A 243 -9.97 10.78 -1.40
C SER A 243 -8.95 11.85 -1.82
N GLY A 244 -7.69 11.48 -1.99
CA GLY A 244 -6.61 12.40 -2.34
C GLY A 244 -6.67 12.86 -3.80
N ALA A 245 -5.77 13.79 -4.14
CA ALA A 245 -5.63 14.27 -5.51
C ALA A 245 -5.21 13.12 -6.44
N SER A 246 -5.96 12.94 -7.54
CA SER A 246 -5.64 12.00 -8.61
C SER A 246 -5.46 12.74 -9.94
N THR A 247 -4.52 12.24 -10.75
CA THR A 247 -4.26 12.78 -12.10
C THR A 247 -4.66 11.72 -13.11
N LYS A 248 -5.53 12.04 -14.06
CA LYS A 248 -5.88 11.10 -15.14
C LYS A 248 -4.65 10.84 -16.02
N ILE A 249 -4.38 9.57 -16.27
CA ILE A 249 -3.37 9.07 -17.21
C ILE A 249 -4.12 8.46 -18.41
N SER A 250 -3.48 8.44 -19.57
CA SER A 250 -4.00 7.77 -20.75
C SER A 250 -4.27 6.27 -20.57
N GLY A 251 -5.13 5.70 -21.43
CA GLY A 251 -5.46 4.28 -21.39
C GLY A 251 -6.37 3.86 -20.23
N GLY A 252 -7.15 4.81 -19.67
CA GLY A 252 -8.11 4.52 -18.59
C GLY A 252 -7.47 4.30 -17.22
N LEU A 253 -6.32 4.93 -16.99
CA LEU A 253 -5.60 4.86 -15.73
C LEU A 253 -5.64 6.19 -14.99
N VAL A 254 -5.42 6.14 -13.68
CA VAL A 254 -5.27 7.33 -12.83
C VAL A 254 -4.02 7.19 -11.98
N SER A 255 -3.22 8.26 -11.92
CA SER A 255 -2.13 8.39 -10.96
C SER A 255 -2.72 8.82 -9.63
N ILE A 256 -2.53 8.00 -8.59
CA ILE A 256 -2.90 8.37 -7.22
C ILE A 256 -1.62 8.55 -6.42
N ARG A 257 -1.56 9.67 -5.72
CA ARG A 257 -0.50 9.96 -4.77
C ARG A 257 -0.69 9.09 -3.52
N GLY A 258 0.39 8.53 -3.02
CA GLY A 258 0.41 7.78 -1.77
C GLY A 258 1.63 8.10 -0.94
N TYR A 259 1.76 7.41 0.18
CA TYR A 259 2.79 7.65 1.18
C TYR A 259 3.46 6.35 1.57
N TYR A 260 4.79 6.34 1.54
CA TYR A 260 5.62 5.25 2.03
C TYR A 260 6.05 5.54 3.47
N THR A 261 5.93 4.55 4.36
CA THR A 261 6.37 4.69 5.75
C THR A 261 7.40 3.62 6.13
N SER A 262 8.41 4.01 6.90
CA SER A 262 9.27 3.07 7.59
C SER A 262 9.84 3.65 8.87
N VAL A 263 9.93 2.83 9.91
CA VAL A 263 10.62 3.14 11.14
C VAL A 263 12.09 2.78 11.00
N ARG A 264 12.95 3.71 11.39
CA ARG A 264 14.41 3.58 11.41
C ARG A 264 14.92 3.87 12.81
N ARG A 265 15.99 3.18 13.17
CA ARG A 265 16.74 3.40 14.41
C ARG A 265 17.89 4.35 14.12
N ALA A 266 18.11 5.31 15.01
CA ALA A 266 19.23 6.23 14.97
C ALA A 266 19.76 6.48 16.38
N THR A 267 20.97 7.03 16.51
CA THR A 267 21.53 7.40 17.80
C THR A 267 20.55 8.29 18.57
N LEU A 268 20.25 7.89 19.82
CA LEU A 268 19.30 8.51 20.73
C LEU A 268 17.84 8.59 20.27
N ARG A 269 17.48 8.04 19.11
CA ARG A 269 16.22 8.38 18.43
C ARG A 269 15.62 7.22 17.66
N VAL A 270 14.30 7.10 17.72
CA VAL A 270 13.53 6.36 16.72
C VAL A 270 13.03 7.37 15.69
N LEU A 271 13.15 7.06 14.41
CA LEU A 271 12.78 7.96 13.33
C LEU A 271 11.72 7.31 12.43
N LEU A 272 10.66 8.06 12.13
CA LEU A 272 9.70 7.70 11.08
C LEU A 272 10.11 8.37 9.79
N ASN A 273 10.51 7.57 8.80
CA ASN A 273 10.66 8.00 7.42
C ASN A 273 9.29 7.99 6.75
N LEU A 274 8.85 9.15 6.28
CA LEU A 274 7.61 9.31 5.53
C LEU A 274 7.94 9.97 4.19
N ASN A 275 7.57 9.33 3.08
CA ASN A 275 7.88 9.84 1.74
C ASN A 275 6.67 9.77 0.81
N VAL A 276 6.59 10.71 -0.13
CA VAL A 276 5.58 10.68 -1.20
C VAL A 276 5.94 9.58 -2.19
N CYS A 277 4.94 8.82 -2.62
CA CYS A 277 5.03 7.91 -3.75
C CYS A 277 3.82 8.10 -4.67
N ASN A 278 3.88 7.57 -5.89
CA ASN A 278 2.75 7.57 -6.81
C ASN A 278 2.61 6.18 -7.39
N ALA A 279 1.38 5.75 -7.62
CA ALA A 279 1.09 4.50 -8.33
C ALA A 279 -0.07 4.73 -9.32
N ALA A 280 -0.09 3.92 -10.36
CA ALA A 280 -1.17 3.94 -11.34
C ALA A 280 -2.27 2.94 -10.90
N PHE A 281 -3.52 3.39 -10.98
CA PHE A 281 -4.71 2.63 -10.66
C PHE A 281 -5.64 2.60 -11.86
N TYR A 282 -6.51 1.59 -11.94
CA TYR A 282 -7.59 1.58 -12.92
C TYR A 282 -8.61 2.67 -12.60
N GLU A 283 -9.05 3.40 -13.63
CA GLU A 283 -10.08 4.41 -13.47
C GLU A 283 -11.44 3.74 -13.19
N PRO A 284 -12.15 4.13 -12.10
CA PRO A 284 -13.48 3.61 -11.81
C PRO A 284 -14.46 4.02 -12.92
N SER A 285 -14.83 3.08 -13.77
CA SER A 285 -15.68 3.31 -14.94
C SER A 285 -16.31 2.00 -15.40
N LYS A 286 -17.28 2.06 -16.32
CA LYS A 286 -17.76 0.85 -17.01
C LYS A 286 -16.58 0.14 -17.68
N LEU A 287 -16.53 -1.18 -17.60
CA LEU A 287 -15.44 -1.98 -18.15
C LEU A 287 -15.34 -1.78 -19.67
N SER A 288 -16.47 -1.60 -20.36
CA SER A 288 -16.49 -1.21 -21.79
C SER A 288 -15.72 0.09 -22.05
N ASN A 289 -15.96 1.14 -21.25
CA ASN A 289 -15.26 2.42 -21.37
C ASN A 289 -13.76 2.29 -21.08
N LEU A 290 -13.41 1.48 -20.07
CA LEU A 290 -12.01 1.21 -19.72
C LEU A 290 -11.30 0.50 -20.88
N ILE A 291 -11.93 -0.53 -21.45
CA ILE A 291 -11.42 -1.28 -22.61
C ILE A 291 -11.25 -0.33 -23.80
N ALA A 292 -12.26 0.47 -24.13
CA ALA A 292 -12.20 1.42 -25.25
C ALA A 292 -11.06 2.44 -25.09
N ARG A 293 -10.85 2.99 -23.88
CA ARG A 293 -9.72 3.90 -23.60
C ARG A 293 -8.36 3.22 -23.77
N HIS A 294 -8.24 1.96 -23.35
CA HIS A 294 -6.99 1.20 -23.49
C HIS A 294 -6.71 0.82 -24.94
N ILE A 295 -7.75 0.45 -25.70
CA ILE A 295 -7.69 0.22 -27.15
C ILE A 295 -7.17 1.48 -27.88
N ASN A 296 -7.73 2.65 -27.55
CA ASN A 296 -7.26 3.92 -28.11
C ASN A 296 -5.79 4.22 -27.75
N GLU A 297 -5.34 3.85 -26.55
CA GLU A 297 -3.94 3.98 -26.14
C GLU A 297 -2.99 3.09 -26.95
N LEU A 298 -3.44 1.88 -27.29
CA LEU A 298 -2.66 0.93 -28.08
C LEU A 298 -2.58 1.30 -29.57
N GLN A 299 -3.29 2.35 -30.02
CA GLN A 299 -3.51 2.66 -31.44
C GLN A 299 -4.01 1.42 -32.19
N PHE A 300 -5.12 0.90 -31.68
CA PHE A 300 -5.66 -0.42 -32.04
C PHE A 300 -5.76 -0.66 -33.55
N ASP A 301 -5.20 -1.78 -33.96
CA ASP A 301 -5.54 -2.51 -35.17
C ASP A 301 -6.34 -3.76 -34.75
N ASP A 302 -7.36 -4.15 -35.50
CA ASP A 302 -8.32 -5.23 -35.16
C ASP A 302 -7.72 -6.62 -35.36
N ASP A 303 -6.62 -6.85 -34.65
CA ASP A 303 -5.83 -8.06 -34.66
C ASP A 303 -5.92 -8.79 -33.31
N VAL A 304 -5.85 -10.11 -33.40
CA VAL A 304 -5.84 -11.05 -32.27
C VAL A 304 -4.69 -10.73 -31.31
N SER A 305 -3.56 -10.20 -31.79
CA SER A 305 -2.44 -9.80 -30.92
C SER A 305 -2.80 -8.63 -30.00
N THR A 306 -3.58 -7.66 -30.49
CA THR A 306 -4.02 -6.49 -29.71
C THR A 306 -5.02 -6.91 -28.65
N TRP A 307 -6.00 -7.75 -28.99
CA TRP A 307 -6.96 -8.29 -28.01
C TRP A 307 -6.29 -9.11 -26.91
N ARG A 308 -5.18 -9.80 -27.18
CA ARG A 308 -4.37 -10.46 -26.12
C ARG A 308 -3.71 -9.44 -25.17
N LYS A 309 -3.31 -8.26 -25.65
CA LYS A 309 -2.79 -7.18 -24.79
C LYS A 309 -3.89 -6.61 -23.91
N VAL A 310 -5.08 -6.37 -24.49
CA VAL A 310 -6.28 -5.95 -23.75
C VAL A 310 -6.68 -6.99 -22.71
N GLU A 311 -6.66 -8.28 -23.05
CA GLU A 311 -6.95 -9.36 -22.10
C GLU A 311 -5.97 -9.34 -20.92
N LYS A 312 -4.67 -9.17 -21.19
CA LYS A 312 -3.65 -9.04 -20.14
C LYS A 312 -3.85 -7.80 -19.25
N PHE A 313 -4.46 -6.75 -19.78
CA PHE A 313 -4.77 -5.52 -19.06
C PHE A 313 -5.97 -5.71 -18.12
N ILE A 314 -7.04 -6.40 -18.54
CA ILE A 314 -8.22 -6.65 -17.70
C ILE A 314 -8.12 -7.92 -16.84
N ASP A 315 -7.07 -8.73 -17.03
CA ASP A 315 -6.84 -9.96 -16.28
C ASP A 315 -6.83 -9.73 -14.76
N LYS A 316 -7.65 -10.49 -14.03
CA LYS A 316 -7.85 -10.42 -12.58
C LYS A 316 -8.40 -9.09 -12.07
N LEU A 317 -8.90 -8.24 -12.96
CA LEU A 317 -9.59 -7.01 -12.57
C LEU A 317 -10.91 -7.37 -11.88
N ARG A 318 -11.18 -6.75 -10.73
CA ARG A 318 -12.45 -6.93 -10.03
C ARG A 318 -13.47 -5.93 -10.53
N VAL A 319 -14.66 -6.43 -10.80
CA VAL A 319 -15.78 -5.66 -11.28
C VAL A 319 -17.00 -5.91 -10.40
N GLU A 320 -17.87 -4.93 -10.37
CA GLU A 320 -19.18 -4.99 -9.75
C GLU A 320 -20.25 -5.06 -10.83
N THR A 321 -21.27 -5.88 -10.59
CA THR A 321 -22.48 -5.91 -11.42
C THR A 321 -23.70 -5.61 -10.58
N SER A 322 -24.64 -4.87 -11.13
CA SER A 322 -25.86 -4.40 -10.44
C SER A 322 -27.16 -4.67 -11.23
N TYR A 323 -27.08 -5.50 -12.27
CA TYR A 323 -28.20 -5.79 -13.18
C TYR A 323 -29.23 -6.78 -12.62
N LEU A 324 -28.92 -7.48 -11.52
CA LEU A 324 -29.86 -8.38 -10.83
C LEU A 324 -30.67 -7.59 -9.83
N LYS A 325 -31.96 -7.90 -9.68
CA LYS A 325 -32.84 -7.27 -8.68
C LYS A 325 -33.25 -8.27 -7.59
N ASN A 326 -33.38 -7.81 -6.35
CA ASN A 326 -33.89 -8.62 -5.24
C ASN A 326 -35.44 -8.69 -5.27
N LYS A 327 -36.03 -9.42 -4.33
CA LYS A 327 -37.50 -9.52 -4.18
C LYS A 327 -38.19 -8.17 -3.95
N SER A 328 -37.45 -7.18 -3.45
CA SER A 328 -37.90 -5.82 -3.18
C SER A 328 -37.69 -4.87 -4.37
N GLY A 329 -37.16 -5.36 -5.50
CA GLY A 329 -36.87 -4.56 -6.70
C GLY A 329 -35.54 -3.80 -6.68
N GLU A 330 -34.75 -3.90 -5.62
CA GLU A 330 -33.47 -3.21 -5.47
C GLU A 330 -32.34 -3.97 -6.21
N SER A 331 -31.42 -3.22 -6.82
CA SER A 331 -30.25 -3.79 -7.50
C SER A 331 -29.31 -4.52 -6.53
N VAL A 332 -29.09 -5.80 -6.78
CA VAL A 332 -28.15 -6.65 -6.07
C VAL A 332 -26.76 -6.44 -6.64
N ARG A 333 -25.89 -5.84 -5.82
CA ARG A 333 -24.47 -5.67 -6.14
C ARG A 333 -23.76 -7.02 -6.00
N ARG A 334 -23.13 -7.49 -7.08
CA ARG A 334 -22.28 -8.68 -7.07
C ARG A 334 -20.87 -8.33 -7.48
N PHE A 335 -19.90 -8.74 -6.67
CA PHE A 335 -18.50 -8.60 -7.02
C PHE A 335 -18.00 -9.85 -7.75
N ARG A 336 -17.26 -9.62 -8.83
CA ARG A 336 -16.73 -10.64 -9.73
C ARG A 336 -15.27 -10.32 -10.06
N THR A 337 -14.52 -11.34 -10.44
CA THR A 337 -13.13 -11.20 -10.92
C THR A 337 -13.10 -11.62 -12.37
N VAL A 338 -12.56 -10.78 -13.24
CA VAL A 338 -12.40 -11.06 -14.66
C VAL A 338 -11.28 -12.08 -14.85
N CYS A 339 -11.59 -13.18 -15.53
CA CYS A 339 -10.63 -14.23 -15.92
C CYS A 339 -10.06 -14.03 -17.33
N GLY A 340 -10.60 -13.08 -18.06
CA GLY A 340 -10.23 -12.72 -19.43
C GLY A 340 -11.47 -12.61 -20.33
N PHE A 341 -11.25 -12.71 -21.63
CA PHE A 341 -12.35 -12.81 -22.59
C PHE A 341 -12.76 -14.27 -22.81
N VAL A 342 -13.80 -14.49 -23.60
CA VAL A 342 -14.14 -15.82 -24.11
C VAL A 342 -12.94 -16.46 -24.83
N LYS A 343 -12.60 -17.69 -24.42
CA LYS A 343 -11.43 -18.44 -24.92
C LYS A 343 -11.79 -19.67 -25.74
N GLU A 344 -13.08 -19.88 -26.03
CA GLU A 344 -13.52 -21.02 -26.82
C GLU A 344 -12.83 -21.03 -28.19
N PRO A 345 -12.27 -22.16 -28.65
CA PRO A 345 -11.44 -22.21 -29.87
C PRO A 345 -12.13 -21.66 -31.12
N GLN A 346 -13.45 -21.83 -31.21
CA GLN A 346 -14.25 -21.35 -32.35
C GLN A 346 -14.68 -19.88 -32.21
N MET A 347 -14.54 -19.27 -31.02
CA MET A 347 -15.14 -17.98 -30.67
C MET A 347 -14.22 -17.10 -29.82
N ARG A 348 -12.91 -17.16 -30.07
CA ARG A 348 -11.91 -16.38 -29.34
C ARG A 348 -12.23 -14.88 -29.50
N PHE A 349 -12.41 -14.17 -28.39
CA PHE A 349 -12.88 -12.77 -28.37
C PHE A 349 -14.26 -12.55 -29.02
N GLY A 350 -15.12 -13.56 -29.04
CA GLY A 350 -16.49 -13.44 -29.53
C GLY A 350 -17.32 -12.41 -28.77
N ASN A 351 -18.23 -11.76 -29.49
CA ASN A 351 -19.12 -10.73 -28.96
C ASN A 351 -20.43 -11.31 -28.39
N SER A 352 -21.32 -10.44 -27.88
CA SER A 352 -22.57 -10.89 -27.23
C SER A 352 -23.55 -11.59 -28.17
N ARG A 353 -23.46 -11.36 -29.49
CA ARG A 353 -24.32 -12.01 -30.49
C ARG A 353 -23.85 -13.41 -30.84
N GLN A 354 -22.53 -13.56 -30.90
CA GLN A 354 -21.86 -14.76 -31.34
C GLN A 354 -21.80 -15.78 -30.19
N VAL A 355 -21.38 -15.36 -28.99
CA VAL A 355 -21.18 -16.28 -27.87
C VAL A 355 -22.53 -16.83 -27.39
N LYS A 356 -22.65 -18.15 -27.40
CA LYS A 356 -23.83 -18.88 -26.96
C LYS A 356 -23.51 -19.79 -25.79
N PHE A 357 -24.49 -20.05 -24.95
CA PHE A 357 -24.39 -21.01 -23.87
C PHE A 357 -25.66 -21.84 -23.78
N ASN A 358 -25.54 -23.02 -23.18
CA ASN A 358 -26.67 -23.91 -23.00
C ASN A 358 -27.48 -23.47 -21.78
N SER A 359 -28.73 -23.08 -22.03
CA SER A 359 -29.76 -22.86 -21.02
C SER A 359 -30.70 -24.07 -20.99
N GLU A 360 -31.56 -24.15 -19.97
CA GLU A 360 -32.58 -25.21 -19.86
C GLU A 360 -33.55 -25.24 -21.05
N TYR A 361 -33.73 -24.10 -21.71
CA TYR A 361 -34.62 -23.91 -22.85
C TYR A 361 -33.90 -24.03 -24.21
N GLY A 362 -32.65 -24.48 -24.22
CA GLY A 362 -31.81 -24.61 -25.41
C GLY A 362 -30.61 -23.66 -25.44
N THR A 363 -29.92 -23.65 -26.57
CA THR A 363 -28.72 -22.82 -26.79
C THR A 363 -29.12 -21.38 -27.13
N ILE A 364 -28.74 -20.42 -26.27
CA ILE A 364 -29.06 -19.00 -26.42
C ILE A 364 -27.80 -18.13 -26.47
N SER A 365 -27.84 -17.00 -27.19
CA SER A 365 -26.75 -16.01 -27.20
C SER A 365 -26.77 -15.13 -25.95
N VAL A 366 -25.62 -14.54 -25.60
CA VAL A 366 -25.53 -13.61 -24.46
C VAL A 366 -26.45 -12.41 -24.64
N GLU A 367 -26.53 -11.83 -25.85
CA GLU A 367 -27.44 -10.71 -26.16
C GLU A 367 -28.90 -11.11 -25.95
N ALA A 368 -29.33 -12.26 -26.50
CA ALA A 368 -30.71 -12.73 -26.36
C ALA A 368 -31.06 -13.03 -24.89
N PHE A 369 -30.12 -13.55 -24.10
CA PHE A 369 -30.34 -13.79 -22.67
C PHE A 369 -30.64 -12.51 -21.88
N PHE A 370 -29.94 -11.41 -22.15
CA PHE A 370 -30.18 -10.13 -21.46
C PHE A 370 -31.39 -9.38 -22.00
N LYS A 371 -31.74 -9.60 -23.27
CA LYS A 371 -32.89 -8.98 -23.92
C LYS A 371 -34.22 -9.69 -23.60
N GLU A 372 -34.24 -11.02 -23.55
CA GLU A 372 -35.45 -11.80 -23.39
C GLU A 372 -35.87 -11.95 -21.92
N SER A 373 -37.13 -11.59 -21.61
CA SER A 373 -37.75 -11.67 -20.29
C SER A 373 -37.95 -13.09 -19.73
N LYS A 374 -37.60 -14.15 -20.48
CA LYS A 374 -38.11 -15.51 -20.26
C LYS A 374 -37.18 -16.46 -19.49
N TYR A 375 -35.92 -16.08 -19.24
CA TYR A 375 -34.90 -17.01 -18.73
C TYR A 375 -34.62 -16.86 -17.23
N ILE A 376 -35.33 -17.65 -16.43
CA ILE A 376 -35.13 -17.79 -14.97
C ILE A 376 -34.38 -19.12 -14.72
N ASN A 377 -33.14 -19.08 -14.18
CA ASN A 377 -32.48 -20.02 -13.22
C ASN A 377 -32.77 -21.56 -13.33
N ILE A 378 -31.86 -22.58 -13.37
CA ILE A 378 -30.58 -22.92 -12.68
C ILE A 378 -30.05 -24.29 -13.20
N GLN A 379 -28.77 -24.43 -13.59
CA GLN A 379 -28.09 -25.74 -13.60
C GLN A 379 -27.11 -25.93 -12.41
N PRO A 380 -26.88 -27.18 -11.94
CA PRO A 380 -26.94 -27.59 -10.52
C PRO A 380 -25.66 -27.37 -9.69
N ALA A 381 -24.79 -26.43 -10.07
CA ALA A 381 -23.64 -26.05 -9.26
C ALA A 381 -23.91 -24.79 -8.40
N CYS A 382 -25.03 -24.11 -8.61
CA CYS A 382 -25.45 -22.95 -7.82
C CYS A 382 -26.82 -23.23 -7.19
N ARG A 383 -26.83 -24.11 -6.18
CA ARG A 383 -28.01 -24.32 -5.35
C ARG A 383 -28.25 -23.09 -4.47
N ALA A 384 -29.26 -22.32 -4.84
CA ALA A 384 -30.29 -21.69 -3.98
C ALA A 384 -30.68 -20.30 -4.51
N ARG A 385 -31.72 -20.24 -5.35
CA ARG A 385 -33.04 -19.64 -5.01
C ARG A 385 -33.86 -19.42 -6.30
N SER A 386 -34.88 -20.24 -6.43
CA SER A 386 -35.96 -20.20 -7.41
C SER A 386 -36.96 -19.05 -7.12
N LEU A 387 -37.81 -18.76 -8.11
CA LEU A 387 -39.11 -18.06 -8.05
C LEU A 387 -39.17 -16.54 -8.25
N LEU A 388 -38.71 -16.00 -9.38
CA LEU A 388 -39.34 -14.82 -9.99
C LEU A 388 -38.77 -14.60 -11.40
N GLY A 389 -39.66 -14.25 -12.34
CA GLY A 389 -39.33 -13.66 -13.63
C GLY A 389 -38.58 -12.37 -13.44
N ILE A 390 -37.27 -12.47 -13.21
CA ILE A 390 -36.38 -11.33 -13.26
C ILE A 390 -36.15 -11.07 -14.74
N GLU A 391 -37.03 -10.28 -15.33
CA GLU A 391 -36.83 -9.73 -16.66
C GLU A 391 -35.54 -8.92 -16.62
N HIS A 392 -34.55 -9.33 -17.39
CA HIS A 392 -33.38 -8.50 -17.58
C HIS A 392 -33.75 -7.29 -18.44
N ASN A 393 -34.54 -7.47 -19.52
CA ASN A 393 -35.01 -6.43 -20.44
C ASN A 393 -33.97 -5.31 -20.65
N ILE A 394 -32.72 -5.74 -20.88
CA ILE A 394 -31.57 -4.86 -21.09
C ILE A 394 -31.23 -4.94 -22.56
N ASP A 395 -31.49 -3.85 -23.28
CA ASP A 395 -30.93 -3.64 -24.61
C ASP A 395 -29.47 -3.22 -24.48
N LEU A 396 -28.57 -4.07 -25.00
CA LEU A 396 -27.14 -3.82 -24.95
C LEU A 396 -26.77 -2.67 -25.89
N ALA A 397 -26.01 -1.69 -25.40
CA ALA A 397 -25.62 -0.52 -26.19
C ALA A 397 -24.47 -0.85 -27.16
N ASP A 398 -23.55 -1.72 -26.74
CA ASP A 398 -22.44 -2.21 -27.57
C ASP A 398 -22.39 -3.76 -27.61
N PRO A 399 -23.24 -4.40 -28.43
CA PRO A 399 -23.29 -5.86 -28.56
C PRO A 399 -22.09 -6.44 -29.32
N ASN A 400 -21.26 -5.59 -29.96
CA ASN A 400 -20.09 -6.01 -30.73
C ASN A 400 -18.82 -6.12 -29.87
N CYS A 401 -18.83 -5.57 -28.65
CA CYS A 401 -17.73 -5.71 -27.71
C CYS A 401 -17.54 -7.18 -27.28
N PRO A 402 -16.30 -7.71 -27.24
CA PRO A 402 -16.04 -9.06 -26.75
C PRO A 402 -16.52 -9.28 -25.32
N VAL A 403 -17.19 -10.40 -25.08
CA VAL A 403 -17.70 -10.73 -23.73
C VAL A 403 -16.59 -11.19 -22.80
N VAL A 404 -16.69 -10.79 -21.53
CA VAL A 404 -15.72 -11.17 -20.50
C VAL A 404 -16.19 -12.40 -19.73
N ASN A 405 -15.26 -13.30 -19.42
CA ASN A 405 -15.50 -14.42 -18.51
C ASN A 405 -15.19 -13.99 -17.07
N VAL A 406 -16.18 -14.10 -16.19
CA VAL A 406 -16.06 -13.84 -14.75
C VAL A 406 -16.21 -15.10 -13.88
N GLY A 407 -16.34 -16.27 -14.52
CA GLY A 407 -16.41 -17.59 -13.89
C GLY A 407 -15.04 -18.27 -13.86
N THR A 408 -15.01 -19.59 -13.92
CA THR A 408 -13.76 -20.35 -14.12
C THR A 408 -13.62 -20.74 -15.59
N MET A 409 -12.49 -21.37 -15.95
CA MET A 409 -12.34 -21.94 -17.29
C MET A 409 -13.25 -23.16 -17.50
N GLU A 410 -13.47 -23.95 -16.45
CA GLU A 410 -14.34 -25.15 -16.47
C GLU A 410 -15.83 -24.79 -16.38
N ARG A 411 -16.15 -23.71 -15.66
CA ARG A 411 -17.51 -23.18 -15.49
C ARG A 411 -17.51 -21.69 -15.87
N PRO A 412 -17.51 -21.38 -17.17
CA PRO A 412 -17.48 -20.00 -17.63
C PRO A 412 -18.77 -19.28 -17.26
N CYS A 413 -18.64 -17.98 -16.99
CA CYS A 413 -19.77 -17.08 -16.80
C CYS A 413 -19.49 -15.84 -17.63
N TYR A 414 -20.18 -15.72 -18.76
CA TYR A 414 -19.95 -14.63 -19.71
C TYR A 414 -20.83 -13.43 -19.38
N LEU A 415 -20.21 -12.25 -19.34
CA LEU A 415 -20.89 -10.98 -19.11
C LEU A 415 -20.47 -9.94 -20.16
N PRO A 416 -21.42 -9.12 -20.66
CA PRO A 416 -21.09 -7.93 -21.43
C PRO A 416 -20.28 -6.92 -20.58
N PRO A 417 -19.19 -6.34 -21.11
CA PRO A 417 -18.37 -5.36 -20.37
C PRO A 417 -19.13 -4.11 -19.92
N GLU A 418 -20.17 -3.71 -20.64
CA GLU A 418 -20.99 -2.55 -20.29
C GLU A 418 -21.83 -2.71 -19.02
N LEU A 419 -22.06 -3.95 -18.57
CA LEU A 419 -22.74 -4.29 -17.31
C LEU A 419 -21.78 -4.43 -16.12
N CYS A 420 -20.48 -4.28 -16.36
CA CYS A 420 -19.43 -4.45 -15.36
C CYS A 420 -18.86 -3.07 -14.99
N LEU A 421 -18.93 -2.70 -13.72
CA LEU A 421 -18.31 -1.49 -13.18
C LEU A 421 -16.96 -1.83 -12.54
N VAL A 422 -15.89 -1.15 -12.95
CA VAL A 422 -14.55 -1.36 -12.39
C VAL A 422 -14.47 -0.74 -10.99
N LEU A 423 -14.08 -1.55 -10.01
CA LEU A 423 -13.96 -1.08 -8.63
C LEU A 423 -12.78 -0.12 -8.45
N PRO A 424 -12.92 0.92 -7.60
CA PRO A 424 -11.83 1.81 -7.25
C PRO A 424 -10.72 1.11 -6.46
N GLY A 425 -9.54 1.72 -6.42
CA GLY A 425 -8.42 1.26 -5.59
C GLY A 425 -7.68 0.04 -6.12
N GLN A 426 -7.88 -0.33 -7.38
CA GLN A 426 -7.16 -1.43 -8.02
C GLN A 426 -5.90 -0.93 -8.73
N VAL A 427 -4.72 -1.33 -8.22
CA VAL A 427 -3.43 -0.96 -8.79
C VAL A 427 -3.13 -1.76 -10.07
N ILE A 428 -2.52 -1.11 -11.06
CA ILE A 428 -1.98 -1.82 -12.23
C ILE A 428 -0.60 -2.40 -11.89
N ASN A 429 -0.49 -3.73 -11.93
CA ASN A 429 0.78 -4.44 -11.73
C ASN A 429 1.48 -4.79 -13.05
N LYS A 430 1.09 -4.12 -14.14
CA LYS A 430 1.63 -4.32 -15.48
C LYS A 430 2.53 -3.14 -15.84
N ARG A 431 3.47 -3.36 -16.76
CA ARG A 431 4.34 -2.30 -17.26
C ARG A 431 3.48 -1.24 -17.98
N LEU A 432 3.64 0.01 -17.58
CA LEU A 432 3.01 1.15 -18.23
C LEU A 432 3.65 1.40 -19.61
N HIS A 433 2.86 1.92 -20.54
CA HIS A 433 3.37 2.42 -21.82
C HIS A 433 4.22 3.68 -21.62
N GLU A 434 5.02 4.04 -22.62
CA GLU A 434 5.95 5.18 -22.51
C GLU A 434 5.23 6.50 -22.25
N ARG A 435 4.11 6.73 -22.94
CA ARG A 435 3.26 7.92 -22.74
C ARG A 435 2.68 7.96 -21.32
N GLN A 436 2.11 6.85 -20.87
CA GLN A 436 1.61 6.70 -19.50
C GLN A 436 2.70 6.92 -18.44
N THR A 437 3.92 6.43 -18.71
CA THR A 437 5.09 6.61 -17.83
C THR A 437 5.46 8.09 -17.76
N ARG A 438 5.49 8.81 -18.88
CA ARG A 438 5.77 10.25 -18.92
C ARG A 438 4.69 11.05 -18.17
N GLU A 439 3.42 10.74 -18.38
CA GLU A 439 2.31 11.39 -17.67
C GLU A 439 2.39 11.11 -16.15
N MET A 440 2.72 9.88 -15.76
CA MET A 440 2.97 9.52 -14.37
C MET A 440 4.17 10.28 -13.78
N MET A 441 5.28 10.41 -14.52
CA MET A 441 6.44 11.18 -14.09
C MET A 441 6.09 12.67 -13.91
N ASN A 442 5.35 13.27 -14.84
CA ASN A 442 4.89 14.66 -14.72
C ASN A 442 3.97 14.87 -13.50
N SER A 443 3.14 13.87 -13.20
CA SER A 443 2.32 13.85 -11.98
C SER A 443 3.18 13.73 -10.72
N ALA A 444 4.18 12.84 -10.71
CA ALA A 444 4.97 12.49 -9.53
C ALA A 444 6.12 13.47 -9.22
N CYS A 445 6.78 14.02 -10.23
CA CYS A 445 7.93 14.91 -10.08
C CYS A 445 7.49 16.27 -9.59
N LYS A 446 7.55 16.50 -8.28
CA LYS A 446 7.28 17.79 -7.63
C LYS A 446 8.56 18.38 -7.02
N PRO A 447 8.70 19.72 -6.99
CA PRO A 447 9.79 20.37 -6.28
C PRO A 447 9.82 19.95 -4.81
N PRO A 448 11.00 19.92 -4.16
CA PRO A 448 11.15 19.44 -2.78
C PRO A 448 10.21 20.14 -1.77
N ALA A 449 10.03 21.46 -1.89
CA ALA A 449 9.12 22.22 -1.03
C ALA A 449 7.67 21.72 -1.13
N LYS A 450 7.19 21.45 -2.35
CA LYS A 450 5.83 20.94 -2.58
C LYS A 450 5.67 19.50 -2.07
N SER A 451 6.68 18.66 -2.26
CA SER A 451 6.68 17.30 -1.70
C SER A 451 6.67 17.32 -0.17
N ALA A 452 7.40 18.26 0.45
CA ALA A 452 7.40 18.46 1.89
C ALA A 452 6.00 18.87 2.40
N SER A 453 5.33 19.83 1.75
CA SER A 453 3.95 20.20 2.08
C SER A 453 3.00 19.00 2.02
N HIS A 454 3.08 18.18 0.96
CA HIS A 454 2.25 16.97 0.84
C HIS A 454 2.49 15.96 1.98
N ILE A 455 3.74 15.78 2.41
CA ILE A 455 4.08 14.91 3.53
C ILE A 455 3.42 15.40 4.83
N VAL A 456 3.50 16.71 5.11
CA VAL A 456 2.95 17.30 6.34
C VAL A 456 1.43 17.33 6.31
N GLU A 457 0.83 17.86 5.25
CA GLU A 457 -0.61 18.11 5.15
C GLU A 457 -1.44 16.83 4.99
N GLU A 458 -0.96 15.86 4.21
CA GLU A 458 -1.72 14.65 3.86
C GLU A 458 -1.02 13.38 4.39
N GLY A 459 0.30 13.28 4.26
CA GLY A 459 1.05 12.09 4.67
C GLY A 459 0.93 11.78 6.17
N LEU A 460 1.04 12.79 7.04
CA LEU A 460 0.89 12.61 8.49
C LEU A 460 -0.52 12.11 8.84
N ARG A 461 -1.55 12.66 8.20
CA ARG A 461 -2.95 12.23 8.39
C ARG A 461 -3.16 10.78 7.98
N VAL A 462 -2.55 10.35 6.88
CA VAL A 462 -2.60 8.95 6.40
C VAL A 462 -2.03 7.98 7.43
N VAL A 463 -0.98 8.37 8.15
CA VAL A 463 -0.35 7.56 9.21
C VAL A 463 -1.13 7.64 10.53
N GLY A 464 -2.19 8.46 10.60
CA GLY A 464 -3.04 8.63 11.79
C GLY A 464 -2.50 9.66 12.77
N VAL A 465 -1.64 10.57 12.31
CA VAL A 465 -1.11 11.69 13.09
C VAL A 465 -2.01 12.90 12.81
N VAL A 466 -2.81 13.32 13.80
CA VAL A 466 -3.76 14.44 13.64
C VAL A 466 -3.17 15.72 14.25
N GLU A 467 -3.14 16.80 13.47
CA GLU A 467 -2.78 18.15 13.95
C GLU A 467 -3.85 18.69 14.89
N GLY A 468 -3.46 19.26 16.04
CA GLY A 468 -4.39 19.84 17.00
C GLY A 468 -3.84 20.12 18.39
N HIS A 469 -2.66 19.61 18.71
CA HIS A 469 -1.85 20.04 19.85
C HIS A 469 -0.42 20.19 19.33
N SER A 470 0.45 20.96 20.00
CA SER A 470 1.91 20.96 19.80
C SER A 470 2.58 19.56 19.96
N GLU A 471 1.75 18.53 20.12
CA GLU A 471 1.99 17.10 20.24
C GLU A 471 0.90 16.37 19.42
N SER A 472 1.17 16.07 18.14
CA SER A 472 0.21 15.37 17.27
C SER A 472 0.17 13.87 17.60
N LEU A 473 -0.86 13.40 18.28
CA LEU A 473 -0.97 12.02 18.75
C LEU A 473 -1.36 11.05 17.62
N VAL A 474 -0.60 9.96 17.44
CA VAL A 474 -1.15 8.70 16.91
C VAL A 474 -1.86 8.03 18.08
N SER A 475 -3.19 7.93 18.07
CA SER A 475 -3.90 7.23 19.14
C SER A 475 -3.74 5.71 19.01
N LEU A 476 -2.55 5.21 19.31
CA LEU A 476 -2.49 4.04 20.19
C LEU A 476 -2.69 4.62 21.58
N SER A 477 -3.61 4.08 22.35
CA SER A 477 -3.87 4.47 23.75
C SER A 477 -2.66 4.33 24.70
N SER A 478 -1.44 4.20 24.17
CA SER A 478 -0.19 4.03 24.91
C SER A 478 1.05 4.59 24.20
N VAL A 479 0.99 5.06 22.94
CA VAL A 479 2.16 5.60 22.21
C VAL A 479 1.88 7.03 21.79
N SER A 480 2.20 7.98 22.68
CA SER A 480 2.11 9.41 22.36
C SER A 480 3.31 9.77 21.50
N LEU A 481 3.13 9.79 20.18
CA LEU A 481 4.20 10.17 19.26
C LEU A 481 4.21 11.67 19.07
N VAL A 482 5.05 12.38 19.83
CA VAL A 482 5.32 13.79 19.56
C VAL A 482 6.17 13.87 18.30
N MET A 483 5.50 13.99 17.15
CA MET A 483 6.16 14.29 15.89
C MET A 483 6.43 15.79 15.84
N ARG A 484 7.70 16.15 15.98
CA ARG A 484 8.17 17.51 15.66
C ARG A 484 8.27 17.64 14.13
N ASP A 485 8.40 18.89 13.66
CA ASP A 485 8.75 19.20 12.28
C ASP A 485 9.86 18.30 11.72
N PHE A 486 9.98 18.27 10.40
CA PHE A 486 11.05 17.57 9.69
C PHE A 486 12.39 17.59 10.42
N LEU A 487 13.03 16.44 10.56
CA LEU A 487 14.30 16.32 11.23
C LEU A 487 15.34 17.18 10.52
N ILE A 488 15.94 18.09 11.29
CA ILE A 488 16.95 19.03 10.84
C ILE A 488 18.33 18.44 11.11
N LEU A 489 19.16 18.43 10.08
CA LEU A 489 20.53 17.92 10.14
C LEU A 489 21.53 18.99 9.72
N ALA A 490 22.65 19.04 10.45
CA ALA A 490 23.87 19.69 10.00
C ALA A 490 24.57 18.78 8.99
N LEU A 491 24.83 19.32 7.80
CA LEU A 491 25.52 18.64 6.71
C LEU A 491 26.65 19.52 6.20
N ARG A 492 27.45 18.99 5.28
CA ARG A 492 28.59 19.69 4.69
C ARG A 492 28.55 19.57 3.17
N LEU A 493 28.70 20.69 2.47
CA LEU A 493 28.85 20.75 1.03
C LEU A 493 30.34 20.59 0.70
N LEU A 494 30.69 19.44 0.13
CA LEU A 494 32.05 19.19 -0.34
C LEU A 494 32.30 20.01 -1.62
N SER A 495 33.51 20.56 -1.75
CA SER A 495 33.97 21.12 -3.01
C SER A 495 34.07 20.01 -4.05
N ALA A 496 33.53 20.26 -5.24
CA ALA A 496 33.59 19.35 -6.38
C ALA A 496 35.02 19.16 -6.88
#